data_AF-A0A0M1IZM7-F1
#
_entry.id   AF-A0A0M1IZM7-F1
#
_cell.length_a   1.000
_cell.length_b   1.000
_cell.length_c   1.000
_cell.angle_alpha   90.00
_cell.angle_beta   90.00
_cell.angle_gamma   90.00
#
_symmetry.space_group_name_H-M   'P 1'
#
loop_
_entity.id
_entity.type
_entity.pdbx_description
1 polymer ?
#
loop_
_entity_poly.entity_id
_entity_poly.type
_entity_poly.pdbx_seq_one_letter_code
_entity_poly.pdbx_strand_id
1 'polypeptide(L)'
;MQDITWYVKKVSGGILPVTIKVAVCPEENGTYVLVGETATLLSNGSAKVLSSSYYMHYTKVYLTTTSVTDQSVQVFFNGRY
;
A
#
# COMPACT_ATOMS: atom_id res chain seq x y z
N MET A 1 -15.12 16.88 0.03
CA MET A 1 -14.20 15.87 0.59
C MET A 1 -13.27 15.47 -0.55
N GLN A 2 -11.96 15.58 -0.37
CA GLN A 2 -11.01 15.21 -1.41
C GLN A 2 -10.71 13.73 -1.25
N ASP A 3 -10.96 12.92 -2.27
CA ASP A 3 -10.69 11.49 -2.21
C ASP A 3 -9.19 11.26 -2.31
N ILE A 4 -8.62 10.61 -1.30
CA ILE A 4 -7.19 10.31 -1.21
C ILE A 4 -7.05 8.79 -1.29
N THR A 5 -6.32 8.34 -2.30
CA THR A 5 -6.28 6.92 -2.66
C THR A 5 -4.85 6.46 -2.89
N TRP A 6 -4.56 5.24 -2.45
CA TRP A 6 -3.33 4.51 -2.73
C TRP A 6 -3.65 3.32 -3.62
N TYR A 7 -2.89 3.17 -4.69
CA TYR A 7 -2.99 2.02 -5.57
C TYR A 7 -1.80 1.11 -5.31
N VAL A 8 -2.05 -0.14 -4.98
CA VAL A 8 -1.00 -1.14 -4.81
C VAL A 8 -1.10 -2.18 -5.91
N LYS A 9 0.01 -2.50 -6.56
CA LYS A 9 0.08 -3.44 -7.68
C LYS A 9 1.24 -4.41 -7.52
N LYS A 10 0.98 -5.70 -7.69
CA LYS A 10 2.04 -6.72 -7.78
C LYS A 10 2.62 -6.68 -9.18
N VAL A 11 3.91 -6.39 -9.32
CA VAL A 11 4.58 -6.21 -10.61
C VAL A 11 5.20 -7.51 -11.08
N SER A 12 5.94 -8.18 -10.19
CA SER A 12 6.62 -9.44 -10.48
C SER A 12 6.84 -10.22 -9.19
N GLY A 13 7.12 -11.51 -9.35
CA GLY A 13 7.39 -12.45 -8.25
C GLY A 13 6.64 -13.76 -8.41
N GLY A 14 6.87 -14.66 -7.46
CA GLY A 14 6.32 -16.02 -7.46
C GLY A 14 4.81 -16.09 -7.27
N ILE A 15 4.26 -17.30 -7.40
CA ILE A 15 2.81 -17.60 -7.34
C ILE A 15 2.16 -17.31 -5.98
N LEU A 16 2.95 -17.04 -4.94
CA LEU A 16 2.42 -16.80 -3.60
C LEU A 16 1.78 -15.41 -3.48
N PRO A 17 0.70 -15.28 -2.69
CA PRO A 17 0.11 -13.99 -2.38
C PRO A 17 1.09 -13.04 -1.71
N VAL A 18 0.94 -11.74 -2.01
CA VAL A 18 1.65 -10.67 -1.30
C VAL A 18 0.63 -9.84 -0.54
N THR A 19 0.87 -9.69 0.76
CA THR A 19 0.03 -8.86 1.64
C THR A 19 0.69 -7.51 1.81
N ILE A 20 -0.06 -6.45 1.53
CA ILE A 20 0.42 -5.06 1.56
C ILE A 20 -0.48 -4.25 2.50
N LYS A 21 0.15 -3.47 3.36
CA LYS A 21 -0.51 -2.45 4.18
C LYS A 21 0.17 -1.12 3.96
N VAL A 22 -0.63 -0.07 3.86
CA VAL A 22 -0.16 1.31 3.79
C VAL A 22 -0.53 2.00 5.10
N ALA A 23 0.40 2.74 5.68
CA ALA A 23 0.14 3.57 6.86
C ALA A 23 0.63 4.99 6.60
N VAL A 24 0.00 5.97 7.23
CA VAL A 24 0.27 7.39 7.01
C VAL A 24 0.35 8.18 8.31
N CYS A 25 1.09 9.28 8.29
CA CYS A 25 1.30 10.16 9.45
C CYS A 25 1.44 11.63 9.00
N PRO A 26 1.01 12.62 9.79
CA PRO A 26 1.25 14.03 9.46
C PRO A 26 2.72 14.44 9.68
N GLU A 27 3.47 13.68 10.47
CA GLU A 27 4.87 13.94 10.83
C GLU A 27 5.75 12.72 10.50
N GLU A 28 7.02 12.94 10.17
CA GLU A 28 7.92 11.87 9.69
C GLU A 28 8.09 10.73 10.72
N ASN A 29 8.19 11.10 11.99
CA ASN A 29 8.47 10.20 13.11
C ASN A 29 7.28 10.01 14.06
N GLY A 30 6.08 10.42 13.64
CA GLY A 30 4.87 10.31 14.47
C GLY A 30 4.27 8.90 14.48
N THR A 31 3.10 8.78 15.11
CA THR A 31 2.30 7.55 15.11
C THR A 31 1.59 7.38 13.77
N TYR A 32 1.93 6.32 13.04
CA TYR A 32 1.33 6.01 11.74
C TYR A 32 -0.02 5.30 11.92
N VAL A 33 -1.02 5.73 11.14
CA VAL A 33 -2.37 5.13 11.10
C VAL A 33 -2.53 4.36 9.79
N LEU A 34 -3.12 3.16 9.85
CA LEU A 34 -3.35 2.34 8.65
C LEU A 34 -4.37 3.00 7.71
N VAL A 35 -4.05 3.02 6.43
CA VAL A 35 -4.92 3.47 5.34
C VAL A 35 -5.86 2.33 4.97
N GLY A 36 -7.15 2.49 5.31
CA GLY A 36 -8.21 1.58 4.88
C GLY A 36 -7.95 0.12 5.29
N GLU A 37 -8.13 -0.80 4.35
CA GLU A 37 -7.97 -2.24 4.56
C GLU A 37 -6.60 -2.79 4.19
N THR A 38 -6.34 -4.04 4.56
CA THR A 38 -5.21 -4.80 4.03
C THR A 38 -5.47 -5.22 2.57
N ALA A 39 -4.45 -5.15 1.71
CA ALA A 39 -4.50 -5.66 0.35
C ALA A 39 -3.79 -7.01 0.25
N THR A 40 -4.47 -8.00 -0.34
CA THR A 40 -3.86 -9.29 -0.68
C THR A 40 -3.87 -9.43 -2.19
N LEU A 41 -2.69 -9.45 -2.81
CA LEU A 41 -2.52 -9.54 -4.26
C LEU A 41 -2.04 -10.95 -4.64
N LEU A 42 -2.88 -11.66 -5.41
CA LEU A 42 -2.68 -13.07 -5.72
C LEU A 42 -1.78 -13.27 -6.94
N SER A 43 -1.96 -12.45 -7.99
CA SER A 43 -1.23 -12.60 -9.26
C SER A 43 -0.53 -11.32 -9.70
N ASN A 44 0.51 -11.46 -10.52
CA ASN A 44 1.19 -10.33 -11.15
C ASN A 44 0.20 -9.55 -12.02
N GLY A 45 0.28 -8.22 -11.99
CA GLY A 45 -0.66 -7.33 -12.66
C GLY A 45 -1.90 -6.99 -11.85
N SER A 46 -2.23 -7.75 -10.80
CA SER A 46 -3.36 -7.43 -9.90
C SER A 46 -3.11 -6.14 -9.13
N ALA A 47 -4.15 -5.32 -9.00
CA ALA A 47 -4.13 -4.09 -8.22
C ALA A 47 -5.30 -4.00 -7.25
N LYS A 48 -5.09 -3.33 -6.10
CA LYS A 48 -6.15 -2.95 -5.16
C LYS A 48 -6.02 -1.47 -4.82
N VAL A 49 -7.15 -0.80 -4.69
CA VAL A 49 -7.24 0.57 -4.19
C VAL A 49 -7.45 0.55 -2.68
N LEU A 50 -6.64 1.32 -1.97
CA LEU A 50 -6.78 1.58 -0.54
C LEU A 50 -7.17 3.05 -0.38
N SER A 51 -8.38 3.31 0.08
CA SER A 51 -8.91 4.67 0.30
C SER A 51 -8.81 5.07 1.76
N SER A 52 -8.58 6.35 2.02
CA SER A 52 -8.62 6.94 3.36
C SER A 52 -9.22 8.35 3.32
N SER A 53 -9.89 8.74 4.40
CA SER A 53 -10.37 10.11 4.62
C SER A 53 -9.27 11.04 5.17
N TYR A 54 -8.10 10.50 5.53
CA TYR A 54 -7.02 11.23 6.17
C TYR A 54 -5.99 11.71 5.13
N TYR A 55 -5.80 13.03 5.04
CA TYR A 55 -4.68 13.65 4.33
C TYR A 55 -3.46 13.70 5.24
N MET A 56 -2.39 13.01 4.85
CA MET A 56 -1.21 12.81 5.68
C MET A 56 0.04 12.82 4.82
N HIS A 57 1.06 13.57 5.24
CA HIS A 57 2.22 13.94 4.43
C HIS A 57 3.24 12.80 4.27
N TYR A 58 3.34 11.94 5.28
CA TYR A 58 4.30 10.85 5.33
C TYR A 58 3.61 9.50 5.17
N THR A 59 4.20 8.62 4.35
CA THR A 59 3.65 7.29 4.02
C THR A 59 4.68 6.20 4.31
N LYS A 60 4.24 5.13 4.97
CA LYS A 60 4.99 3.87 5.15
C LYS A 60 4.27 2.72 4.48
N VAL A 61 5.03 1.87 3.79
CA VAL A 61 4.52 0.66 3.13
C VAL A 61 5.09 -0.55 3.84
N TYR A 62 4.20 -1.45 4.25
CA TYR A 62 4.56 -2.72 4.86
C TYR A 62 4.21 -3.85 3.90
N LEU A 63 5.22 -4.64 3.53
CA LEU A 63 5.06 -5.85 2.73
C LEU A 63 5.26 -7.08 3.63
N THR A 64 4.42 -8.08 3.45
CA THR A 64 4.60 -9.40 4.08
C THR A 64 4.33 -10.49 3.05
N THR A 65 5.27 -11.43 2.94
CA THR A 65 5.21 -12.60 2.05
C THR A 65 5.62 -13.83 2.85
N THR A 66 5.05 -14.99 2.55
CA THR A 66 5.26 -16.19 3.38
C THR A 66 6.54 -16.97 3.08
N SER A 67 7.25 -16.75 1.95
CA SER A 67 8.56 -17.42 1.75
C SER A 67 9.42 -16.99 0.55
N VAL A 68 9.10 -15.92 -0.20
CA VAL A 68 9.86 -15.58 -1.42
C VAL A 68 10.59 -14.24 -1.25
N THR A 69 11.89 -14.22 -1.58
CA THR A 69 12.76 -13.04 -1.51
C THR A 69 12.57 -12.05 -2.66
N ASP A 70 11.96 -12.47 -3.78
CA ASP A 70 11.93 -11.69 -5.03
C ASP A 70 10.49 -11.28 -5.43
N GLN A 71 9.79 -10.58 -4.53
CA GLN A 71 8.49 -9.98 -4.82
C GLN A 71 8.64 -8.49 -5.09
N SER A 72 8.09 -7.99 -6.19
CA SER A 72 8.10 -6.56 -6.52
C SER A 72 6.67 -6.01 -6.53
N VAL A 73 6.46 -4.91 -5.81
CA VAL A 73 5.18 -4.21 -5.70
C VAL A 73 5.40 -2.72 -6.02
N GLN A 74 4.45 -2.14 -6.76
CA GLN A 74 4.35 -0.70 -6.95
C GLN A 74 3.25 -0.14 -6.05
N VAL A 75 3.52 1.02 -5.46
CA VAL A 75 2.55 1.80 -4.68
C VAL A 75 2.48 3.20 -5.27
N PHE A 76 1.28 3.64 -5.64
CA PHE A 76 1.02 4.96 -6.20
C PHE A 76 0.11 5.74 -5.25
N PHE A 77 0.49 6.97 -4.94
CA PHE A 77 -0.36 7.91 -4.23
C PHE A 77 -1.12 8.77 -5.24
N ASN A 78 -2.43 8.86 -5.08
CA ASN A 78 -3.28 9.77 -5.84
C ASN A 78 -3.99 10.71 -4.88
N GLY A 79 -3.41 11.89 -4.72
CA GLY A 79 -3.94 13.03 -3.99
C GLY A 79 -3.47 14.32 -4.67
N ARG A 80 -4.20 15.43 -4.47
CA ARG A 80 -3.70 16.76 -4.82
C ARG A 80 -2.99 17.31 -3.60
N TYR A 81 -1.75 17.75 -3.79
CA TYR A 81 -0.98 18.53 -2.81
C TYR A 81 -1.55 19.94 -2.68
#